data_AF-A0AAV5UJJ2-F1
#
_entry.id   AF-A0AAV5UJJ2-F1
#
_cell.length_a   1.000
_cell.length_b   1.000
_cell.length_c   1.000
_cell.angle_alpha   90.00
_cell.angle_beta   90.00
_cell.angle_gamma   90.00
#
_symmetry.space_group_name_H-M   'P 1'
#
loop_
_entity.id
_entity.type
_entity.pdbx_description
1 polymer ?
#
loop_
_entity_poly.entity_id
_entity_poly.type
_entity_poly.pdbx_seq_one_letter_code
_entity_poly.pdbx_strand_id
1 'polypeptide(L)'
;SFINHKRNHTEITVHIECHSDHPPVFISVNGVWKPISQLQLAICGVKDEDLAEEVEIMQMESDRRKATSHLIQPCVLEMLRPRKVQNVVVPRLQFVKSTDGNQKIRTPKQRYYRLVVRLMAVTGDGPVHVVQSYISDRFIVR
;
A
#
# COMPACT_ATOMS: atom_id res chain seq x y z
N SER A 1 16.74 -3.36 -12.06
CA SER A 1 15.82 -3.02 -10.95
C SER A 1 15.51 -1.54 -11.00
N PHE A 2 14.29 -1.16 -10.65
CA PHE A 2 13.91 0.25 -10.52
C PHE A 2 14.69 0.91 -9.36
N ILE A 3 14.97 2.21 -9.47
CA ILE A 3 15.64 3.00 -8.42
C ILE A 3 14.72 4.15 -8.04
N ASN A 4 14.31 4.17 -6.79
CA ASN A 4 13.62 5.27 -6.16
C ASN A 4 14.64 6.09 -5.35
N HIS A 5 14.56 7.41 -5.45
CA HIS A 5 15.36 8.28 -4.59
C HIS A 5 14.53 8.67 -3.37
N LYS A 6 15.08 8.50 -2.17
CA LYS A 6 14.38 8.68 -0.90
C LYS A 6 13.68 10.04 -0.77
N ARG A 7 14.28 11.11 -1.33
CA ARG A 7 13.74 12.48 -1.31
C ARG A 7 12.70 12.74 -2.40
N ASN A 8 12.56 11.86 -3.36
CA ASN A 8 11.57 12.01 -4.42
C ASN A 8 10.22 11.49 -3.96
N HIS A 9 9.17 12.23 -4.30
CA HIS A 9 7.81 11.78 -4.07
C HIS A 9 7.45 10.68 -5.06
N THR A 10 6.84 9.63 -4.55
CA THR A 10 6.22 8.56 -5.34
C THR A 10 4.71 8.69 -5.23
N GLU A 11 4.01 8.37 -6.32
CA GLU A 11 2.56 8.29 -6.36
C GLU A 11 2.15 6.88 -6.76
N ILE A 12 1.09 6.38 -6.14
CA ILE A 12 0.50 5.08 -6.47
C ILE A 12 -0.95 5.32 -6.85
N THR A 13 -1.32 4.86 -8.04
CA THR A 13 -2.72 4.86 -8.50
C THR A 13 -3.21 3.42 -8.53
N VAL A 14 -4.33 3.16 -7.87
CA VAL A 14 -4.99 1.86 -7.82
C VAL A 14 -6.33 1.95 -8.52
N HIS A 15 -6.54 1.04 -9.46
CA HIS A 15 -7.81 0.86 -10.15
C HIS A 15 -8.53 -0.33 -9.52
N ILE A 16 -9.70 -0.09 -8.93
CA ILE A 16 -10.50 -1.12 -8.27
C ILE A 16 -11.81 -1.25 -9.02
N GLU A 17 -12.12 -2.44 -9.52
CA GLU A 17 -13.36 -2.71 -10.23
C GLU A 17 -14.17 -3.79 -9.50
N CYS A 18 -15.44 -3.51 -9.24
CA CYS A 18 -16.37 -4.50 -8.74
C CYS A 18 -17.07 -5.18 -9.92
N HIS A 19 -16.76 -6.45 -10.18
CA HIS A 19 -17.34 -7.25 -11.28
C HIS A 19 -18.75 -7.78 -10.97
N SER A 20 -19.34 -7.38 -9.84
CA SER A 20 -20.68 -7.75 -9.41
C SER A 20 -21.73 -6.74 -9.88
N ASP A 21 -22.98 -7.21 -10.01
CA ASP A 21 -24.16 -6.38 -10.29
C ASP A 21 -24.66 -5.62 -9.06
N HIS A 22 -24.18 -6.02 -7.87
CA HIS A 22 -24.49 -5.39 -6.60
C HIS A 22 -23.22 -4.98 -5.85
N PRO A 23 -23.26 -3.90 -5.04
CA PRO A 23 -22.13 -3.50 -4.21
C PRO A 23 -21.72 -4.64 -3.26
N PRO A 24 -20.42 -4.78 -2.95
CA PRO A 24 -19.97 -5.77 -1.99
C PRO A 24 -20.43 -5.38 -0.58
N VAL A 25 -21.30 -6.19 0.00
CA VAL A 25 -21.85 -5.99 1.35
C VAL A 25 -21.36 -7.02 2.38
N PHE A 26 -20.79 -8.13 1.92
CA PHE A 26 -20.25 -9.20 2.76
C PHE A 26 -18.88 -9.64 2.29
N ILE A 27 -18.07 -10.13 3.23
CA ILE A 27 -16.82 -10.86 2.97
C ILE A 27 -16.93 -12.25 3.59
N SER A 28 -16.41 -13.27 2.90
CA SER A 28 -16.28 -14.62 3.47
C SER A 28 -14.95 -14.74 4.20
N VAL A 29 -15.00 -14.99 5.51
CA VAL A 29 -13.84 -15.21 6.36
C VAL A 29 -13.92 -16.62 6.91
N ASN A 30 -13.01 -17.50 6.48
CA ASN A 30 -13.00 -18.91 6.87
C ASN A 30 -14.36 -19.62 6.65
N GLY A 31 -15.06 -19.28 5.56
CA GLY A 31 -16.37 -19.84 5.23
C GLY A 31 -17.57 -19.16 5.89
N VAL A 32 -17.36 -18.16 6.75
CA VAL A 32 -18.42 -17.40 7.40
C VAL A 32 -18.58 -16.04 6.74
N TRP A 33 -19.80 -15.71 6.31
CA TRP A 33 -20.13 -14.40 5.75
C TRP A 33 -20.23 -13.35 6.86
N LYS A 34 -19.41 -12.30 6.75
CA LYS A 34 -19.40 -11.16 7.66
C LYS A 34 -19.77 -9.88 6.93
N PRO A 35 -20.64 -9.02 7.48
CA PRO A 35 -20.97 -7.75 6.86
C PRO A 35 -19.75 -6.85 6.81
N ILE A 36 -19.55 -6.18 5.67
CA ILE A 36 -18.49 -5.19 5.48
C ILE A 36 -18.98 -3.86 6.06
N SER A 37 -18.24 -3.30 7.00
CA SER A 37 -18.50 -1.96 7.54
C SER A 37 -17.73 -0.87 6.79
N GLN A 38 -16.54 -1.20 6.29
CA GLN A 38 -15.67 -0.25 5.60
C GLN A 38 -14.69 -0.98 4.68
N LEU A 39 -14.32 -0.36 3.55
CA LEU A 39 -13.18 -0.79 2.74
C LEU A 39 -12.00 0.17 2.94
N GLN A 40 -10.79 -0.38 2.87
CA GLN A 40 -9.56 0.37 3.03
C GLN A 40 -8.52 -0.06 2.00
N LEU A 41 -7.68 0.88 1.59
CA LEU A 41 -6.48 0.62 0.82
C LEU A 41 -5.25 0.85 1.72
N ALA A 42 -4.51 -0.22 2.04
CA ALA A 42 -3.24 -0.12 2.74
C ALA A 42 -2.07 -0.28 1.77
N ILE A 43 -1.01 0.49 2.01
CA ILE A 43 0.22 0.43 1.24
C ILE A 43 1.38 0.35 2.22
N CYS A 44 2.28 -0.62 2.03
CA CYS A 44 3.52 -0.71 2.78
C CYS A 44 4.68 -1.10 1.87
N GLY A 45 5.91 -0.91 2.33
CA GLY A 45 7.05 -1.60 1.76
C GLY A 45 7.36 -2.87 2.55
N VAL A 46 8.08 -3.79 1.93
CA VAL A 46 8.67 -4.98 2.59
C VAL A 46 10.09 -5.21 2.08
N LYS A 47 10.93 -5.91 2.85
CA LYS A 47 12.24 -6.34 2.38
C LYS A 47 12.12 -7.51 1.39
N ASP A 48 12.87 -7.49 0.29
CA ASP A 48 12.84 -8.58 -0.71
C ASP A 48 13.36 -9.90 -0.14
N GLU A 49 14.30 -9.86 0.80
CA GLU A 49 14.82 -11.04 1.51
C GLU A 49 13.91 -11.59 2.62
N ASP A 50 13.00 -10.77 3.14
CA ASP A 50 12.05 -11.16 4.19
C ASP A 50 10.75 -10.34 4.02
N LEU A 51 9.78 -10.94 3.33
CA LEU A 51 8.50 -10.30 3.03
C LEU A 51 7.63 -10.08 4.27
N ALA A 52 7.98 -10.66 5.42
CA ALA A 52 7.30 -10.39 6.69
C ALA A 52 7.79 -9.10 7.36
N GLU A 53 8.98 -8.61 7.00
CA GLU A 53 9.53 -7.37 7.55
C GLU A 53 9.07 -6.16 6.73
N GLU A 54 8.08 -5.43 7.28
CA GLU A 54 7.60 -4.19 6.67
C GLU A 54 8.60 -3.05 6.82
N VAL A 55 8.66 -2.19 5.80
CA VAL A 55 9.43 -0.94 5.82
C VAL A 55 8.49 0.25 5.76
N GLU A 56 8.77 1.22 6.61
CA GLU A 56 7.93 2.39 6.80
C GLU A 56 7.94 3.29 5.56
N ILE A 57 6.73 3.76 5.21
CA ILE A 57 6.49 4.76 4.18
C ILE A 57 5.83 5.96 4.87
N MET A 58 6.36 7.15 4.61
CA MET A 58 5.74 8.41 5.02
C MET A 58 4.96 9.00 3.85
N GLN A 59 3.87 9.69 4.19
CA GLN A 59 3.15 10.55 3.27
C GLN A 59 3.39 12.02 3.65
N MET A 60 3.79 12.82 2.67
CA MET A 60 3.98 14.26 2.86
C MET A 60 2.65 14.99 2.72
N GLU A 61 2.37 15.93 3.62
CA GLU A 61 1.13 16.69 3.60
C GLU A 61 1.03 17.65 2.42
N SER A 62 -0.21 18.06 2.11
CA SER A 62 -0.50 18.93 0.98
C SER A 62 -0.07 20.38 1.21
N ASP A 63 -0.17 20.85 2.44
CA ASP A 63 0.04 22.25 2.83
C ASP A 63 1.53 22.62 2.88
N ARG A 64 1.91 23.60 2.06
CA ARG A 64 3.30 24.03 1.89
C ARG A 64 3.81 24.91 3.04
N ARG A 65 2.95 25.31 3.99
CA ARG A 65 3.34 26.25 5.06
C ARG A 65 4.21 25.60 6.13
N LYS A 66 4.15 24.27 6.29
CA LYS A 66 5.11 23.44 7.04
C LYS A 66 5.21 22.10 6.31
N ALA A 67 6.41 21.67 5.91
CA ALA A 67 6.59 20.34 5.34
C ALA A 67 6.43 19.29 6.45
N THR A 68 5.19 18.92 6.74
CA THR A 68 4.80 17.89 7.69
C THR A 68 4.64 16.55 6.97
N SER A 69 5.06 15.48 7.63
CA SER A 69 4.99 14.11 7.13
C SER A 69 4.51 13.19 8.24
N HIS A 70 3.70 12.20 7.90
CA HIS A 70 3.22 11.18 8.83
C HIS A 70 3.42 9.79 8.23
N LEU A 71 3.48 8.76 9.08
CA LEU A 71 3.45 7.38 8.61
C LEU A 71 2.15 7.12 7.89
N ILE A 72 2.23 6.53 6.70
CA ILE A 72 1.06 6.28 5.86
C ILE A 72 0.02 5.46 6.64
N GLN A 73 -1.22 5.91 6.60
CA GLN A 73 -2.36 5.20 7.18
C GLN A 73 -3.19 4.57 6.06
N PRO A 74 -3.91 3.46 6.33
CA PRO A 74 -4.85 2.91 5.37
C PRO A 74 -5.87 3.96 4.90
N CYS A 75 -5.99 4.16 3.60
CA CYS A 75 -6.97 5.08 3.03
C CYS A 75 -8.36 4.45 3.12
N VAL A 76 -9.29 5.08 3.83
CA VAL A 76 -10.70 4.67 3.83
C VAL A 76 -11.28 4.93 2.45
N LEU A 77 -11.95 3.92 1.90
CA LEU A 77 -12.58 3.97 0.59
C LEU A 77 -14.09 4.13 0.74
N GLU A 78 -14.69 4.89 -0.18
CA GLU A 78 -16.12 4.77 -0.43
C GLU A 78 -16.47 3.34 -0.89
N MET A 79 -17.71 2.94 -0.65
CA MET A 79 -18.16 1.62 -1.07
C MET A 79 -18.11 1.46 -2.58
N LEU A 80 -17.54 0.34 -3.04
CA LEU A 80 -17.35 0.07 -4.46
C LEU A 80 -18.71 0.02 -5.18
N ARG A 81 -18.77 0.68 -6.34
CA ARG A 81 -19.96 0.69 -7.18
C ARG A 81 -19.96 -0.48 -8.16
N PRO A 82 -21.12 -1.10 -8.44
CA PRO A 82 -21.24 -2.20 -9.40
C PRO A 82 -20.74 -1.81 -10.79
N ARG A 83 -19.96 -2.69 -11.43
CA ARG A 83 -19.45 -2.54 -12.80
C ARG A 83 -18.81 -1.17 -13.08
N LYS A 84 -18.17 -0.58 -12.08
CA LYS A 84 -17.48 0.71 -12.19
C LYS A 84 -16.07 0.59 -11.63
N VAL A 85 -15.13 1.20 -12.35
CA VAL A 85 -13.77 1.39 -11.87
C VAL A 85 -13.73 2.59 -10.94
N GLN A 86 -13.19 2.38 -9.75
CA GLN A 86 -12.83 3.42 -8.80
C GLN A 86 -11.31 3.61 -8.82
N ASN A 87 -10.90 4.86 -9.03
CA ASN A 87 -9.48 5.24 -9.07
C ASN A 87 -9.10 5.86 -7.74
N VAL A 88 -8.13 5.25 -7.05
CA VAL A 88 -7.58 5.75 -5.78
C VAL A 88 -6.15 6.19 -6.04
N VAL A 89 -5.88 7.48 -5.86
CA VAL A 89 -4.54 8.05 -6.02
C VAL A 89 -3.97 8.36 -4.65
N VAL A 90 -2.82 7.80 -4.34
CA VAL A 90 -2.08 8.02 -3.09
C VAL A 90 -0.77 8.73 -3.43
N PRO A 91 -0.72 10.07 -3.32
CA PRO A 91 0.42 10.85 -3.75
C PRO A 91 1.43 11.07 -2.61
N ARG A 92 2.61 11.57 -2.98
CA ARG A 92 3.63 12.11 -2.07
C ARG A 92 4.19 11.13 -1.04
N LEU A 93 4.39 9.89 -1.48
CA LEU A 93 4.97 8.83 -0.67
C LEU A 93 6.50 8.88 -0.71
N GLN A 94 7.12 8.64 0.44
CA GLN A 94 8.56 8.53 0.61
C GLN A 94 8.91 7.37 1.54
N PHE A 95 9.89 6.55 1.16
CA PHE A 95 10.42 5.52 2.04
C PHE A 95 11.25 6.15 3.17
N VAL A 96 11.06 5.67 4.40
CA VAL A 96 11.78 6.21 5.56
C VAL A 96 13.26 5.81 5.56
N LYS A 97 13.57 4.62 5.04
CA LYS A 97 14.94 4.07 5.00
C LYS A 97 15.35 3.80 3.56
N SER A 98 16.63 4.01 3.28
CA SER A 98 17.24 3.53 2.03
C SER A 98 17.45 2.02 2.12
N THR A 99 17.59 1.33 0.98
CA THR A 99 17.98 -0.07 0.94
C THR A 99 19.46 -0.25 1.30
N ASP A 100 19.80 -1.34 1.97
CA ASP A 100 21.20 -1.65 2.29
C ASP A 100 22.03 -2.00 1.05
N GLY A 101 23.35 -1.76 1.13
CA GLY A 101 24.28 -2.11 0.06
C GLY A 101 24.29 -1.16 -1.14
N ASN A 102 23.82 0.09 -0.98
CA ASN A 102 23.83 1.10 -2.03
C ASN A 102 25.23 1.59 -2.47
N GLN A 103 26.30 1.22 -1.75
CA GLN A 103 27.68 1.63 -2.06
C GLN A 103 28.33 0.72 -3.11
N LYS A 104 28.93 1.31 -4.15
CA LYS A 104 29.50 0.57 -5.29
C LYS A 104 30.79 -0.21 -4.97
N ILE A 105 31.51 0.11 -3.90
CA ILE A 105 32.94 -0.21 -3.79
C ILE A 105 33.25 -1.33 -2.78
N ARG A 106 32.38 -1.63 -1.80
CA ARG A 106 32.72 -2.58 -0.71
C ARG A 106 31.60 -3.48 -0.16
N THR A 107 30.38 -3.45 -0.71
CA THR A 107 29.25 -4.20 -0.12
C THR A 107 28.82 -5.36 -1.02
N PRO A 108 28.91 -6.63 -0.58
CA PRO A 108 28.79 -7.77 -1.49
C PRO A 108 27.37 -8.08 -1.96
N LYS A 109 26.32 -7.52 -1.37
CA LYS A 109 24.92 -7.82 -1.75
C LYS A 109 24.03 -6.58 -1.60
N GLN A 110 23.57 -6.04 -2.73
CA GLN A 110 22.50 -5.03 -2.78
C GLN A 110 21.21 -5.64 -2.20
N ARG A 111 20.56 -4.93 -1.28
CA ARG A 111 19.22 -5.27 -0.81
C ARG A 111 18.16 -4.52 -1.60
N TYR A 112 16.95 -5.05 -1.57
CA TYR A 112 15.84 -4.49 -2.32
C TYR A 112 14.61 -4.42 -1.43
N TYR A 113 13.72 -3.49 -1.76
CA TYR A 113 12.37 -3.47 -1.23
C TYR A 113 11.39 -3.89 -2.30
N ARG A 114 10.21 -4.28 -1.86
CA ARG A 114 9.00 -4.39 -2.67
C ARG A 114 7.91 -3.54 -2.07
N LEU A 115 6.99 -3.11 -2.90
CA LEU A 115 5.83 -2.33 -2.51
C LEU A 115 4.64 -3.28 -2.51
N VAL A 116 3.88 -3.29 -1.42
CA VAL A 116 2.66 -4.08 -1.28
C VAL A 116 1.48 -3.13 -1.20
N VAL A 117 0.46 -3.39 -2.01
CA VAL A 117 -0.82 -2.69 -1.99
C VAL A 117 -1.90 -3.71 -1.61
N ARG A 118 -2.73 -3.39 -0.62
CA ARG A 118 -3.76 -4.30 -0.08
C ARG A 118 -5.11 -3.61 -0.09
N LEU A 119 -6.08 -4.22 -0.77
CA LEU A 119 -7.49 -3.94 -0.55
C LEU A 119 -7.94 -4.73 0.69
N MET A 120 -8.49 -4.04 1.67
CA MET A 120 -8.92 -4.61 2.94
C MET A 120 -10.38 -4.30 3.22
N ALA A 121 -11.05 -5.20 3.92
CA ALA A 121 -12.40 -5.02 4.42
C ALA A 121 -12.39 -5.06 5.95
N VAL A 122 -12.98 -4.04 6.56
CA VAL A 122 -13.31 -4.03 7.98
C VAL A 122 -14.68 -4.68 8.12
N THR A 123 -14.81 -5.65 9.01
CA THR A 123 -16.09 -6.30 9.29
C THR A 123 -16.86 -5.57 10.39
N GLY A 124 -18.17 -5.78 10.45
CA GLY A 124 -19.02 -5.14 11.46
C GLY A 124 -18.64 -5.44 12.92
N ASP A 125 -17.96 -6.56 13.17
CA ASP A 125 -17.42 -6.94 14.48
C ASP A 125 -16.04 -6.32 14.79
N GLY A 126 -15.44 -5.55 13.87
CA GLY A 126 -14.21 -4.79 14.07
C GLY A 126 -12.94 -5.30 13.39
N PRO A 127 -12.70 -6.62 13.21
CA PRO A 127 -11.53 -7.13 12.51
C PRO A 127 -11.35 -6.60 11.08
N VAL A 128 -10.09 -6.53 10.66
CA VAL A 128 -9.68 -6.14 9.31
C VAL A 128 -9.17 -7.38 8.57
N HIS A 129 -9.65 -7.58 7.34
CA HIS A 129 -9.31 -8.73 6.52
C HIS A 129 -8.81 -8.28 5.15
N VAL A 130 -7.75 -8.91 4.65
CA VAL A 130 -7.24 -8.66 3.29
C VAL A 130 -8.18 -9.34 2.29
N VAL A 131 -8.69 -8.56 1.34
CA VAL A 131 -9.51 -9.06 0.21
C VAL A 131 -8.60 -9.46 -0.93
N GLN A 132 -7.68 -8.58 -1.30
CA GLN A 132 -6.74 -8.78 -2.39
C GLN A 132 -5.48 -7.96 -2.15
N SER A 133 -4.34 -8.46 -2.61
CA SER A 133 -3.08 -7.74 -2.57
C SER A 133 -2.29 -7.91 -3.85
N TYR A 134 -1.45 -6.92 -4.12
CA TYR A 134 -0.44 -6.94 -5.17
C TYR A 134 0.91 -6.59 -4.56
N ILE A 135 1.96 -7.19 -5.11
CA ILE A 135 3.34 -6.91 -4.76
C ILE A 135 4.11 -6.50 -6.02
N SER A 136 4.92 -5.45 -5.92
CA SER A 136 5.73 -4.98 -7.03
C SER A 136 6.93 -5.91 -7.31
N ASP A 137 7.55 -5.68 -8.47
CA ASP A 137 8.95 -6.05 -8.67
C ASP A 137 9.84 -5.36 -7.64
N ARG A 138 11.02 -5.97 -7.40
CA ARG A 138 12.00 -5.44 -6.45
C ARG A 138 12.65 -4.14 -6.95
N PHE A 139 12.84 -3.20 -6.04
CA PHE A 139 13.48 -1.91 -6.33
C PHE A 139 14.46 -1.50 -5.23
N ILE A 140 15.29 -0.52 -5.57
CA ILE A 140 16.31 0.07 -4.70
C ILE A 140 15.78 1.41 -4.22
N VAL A 141 15.95 1.74 -2.94
CA VAL A 141 15.75 3.09 -2.41
C VAL A 141 17.11 3.70 -2.10
N ARG A 142 17.47 4.80 -2.78
CA ARG A 142 18.72 5.54 -2.56
C ARG A 142 18.49 6.84 -1.80
#